data_AF-A0A7C2P4L7-F1
#
_entry.id   AF-A0A7C2P4L7-F1
#
_cell.length_a   1.000
_cell.length_b   1.000
_cell.length_c   1.000
_cell.angle_alpha   90.00
_cell.angle_beta   90.00
_cell.angle_gamma   90.00
#
_symmetry.space_group_name_H-M   'P 1'
#
loop_
_entity.id
_entity.type
_entity.pdbx_description
1 polymer ?
#
loop_
_entity_poly.entity_id
_entity_poly.type
_entity_poly.pdbx_seq_one_letter_code
_entity_poly.pdbx_strand_id
1 'polypeptide(L)'
;MAIYAIGDVQGCYPELSRLLDFINFDPAVDHLWFCGDLVNRGGESLQTLRLIHNLRENCVITLGNHDLSLLAVAERPEQAQARINPDLRKVLFAEDRKVLLDWLRRQKLLHHDPANGYTLIHAGLAPQWGLKQAQRSASEVERELLGPRYQRLMKYLFGNVPPAWHPRLRGLDRVRASINIFTRMRYCDVHGRIDFDSKGRPGTQPAGRYPWFEVPGMVRRQTRIICGHWSGLGLFRGL
;
A
#
# COMPACT_ATOMS: atom_id res chain seq x y z
N MET A 1 -14.86 21.19 -5.00
CA MET A 1 -13.63 20.41 -4.87
C MET A 1 -13.70 19.59 -3.59
N ALA A 2 -13.97 18.30 -3.75
CA ALA A 2 -13.89 17.30 -2.69
C ALA A 2 -12.67 16.39 -2.91
N ILE A 3 -12.17 15.81 -1.83
CA ILE A 3 -11.17 14.74 -1.85
C ILE A 3 -11.84 13.50 -1.27
N TYR A 4 -12.00 12.46 -2.08
CA TYR A 4 -12.58 11.20 -1.67
C TYR A 4 -11.49 10.18 -1.42
N ALA A 5 -11.34 9.71 -0.18
CA ALA A 5 -10.43 8.63 0.15
C ALA A 5 -11.14 7.28 0.12
N ILE A 6 -10.62 6.37 -0.71
CA ILE A 6 -11.14 5.02 -0.95
C ILE A 6 -10.13 4.01 -0.40
N GLY A 7 -10.63 3.02 0.34
CA GLY A 7 -9.84 1.91 0.87
C GLY A 7 -9.42 0.90 -0.20
N ASP A 8 -9.10 -0.32 0.22
CA ASP A 8 -8.71 -1.42 -0.66
C ASP A 8 -9.78 -1.68 -1.72
N VAL A 9 -9.40 -1.59 -3.00
CA VAL A 9 -10.32 -1.83 -4.12
C VAL A 9 -10.34 -3.32 -4.50
N GLN A 10 -9.18 -3.97 -4.46
CA GLN A 10 -9.02 -5.41 -4.66
C GLN A 10 -9.69 -5.93 -5.94
N GLY A 11 -9.54 -5.24 -7.06
CA GLY A 11 -10.09 -5.67 -8.34
C GLY A 11 -11.63 -5.64 -8.41
N CYS A 12 -12.32 -5.01 -7.46
CA CYS A 12 -13.77 -4.83 -7.44
C CYS A 12 -14.21 -3.67 -8.34
N TYR A 13 -13.97 -3.80 -9.65
CA TYR A 13 -14.31 -2.78 -10.65
C TYR A 13 -15.81 -2.37 -10.63
N PRO A 14 -16.79 -3.29 -10.54
CA PRO A 14 -18.20 -2.91 -10.55
C PRO A 14 -18.60 -2.11 -9.30
N GLU A 15 -18.06 -2.46 -8.14
CA GLU A 15 -18.26 -1.72 -6.88
C GLU A 15 -17.63 -0.33 -6.96
N LEU A 16 -16.40 -0.23 -7.47
CA LEU A 16 -15.73 1.06 -7.62
C LEU A 16 -16.51 1.96 -8.59
N SER A 17 -16.95 1.44 -9.73
CA SER A 17 -17.74 2.20 -10.71
C SER A 17 -19.03 2.74 -10.08
N ARG A 18 -19.80 1.86 -9.39
CA ARG A 18 -21.01 2.27 -8.67
C ARG A 18 -20.74 3.28 -7.57
N LEU A 19 -19.59 3.20 -6.88
CA LEU A 19 -19.20 4.17 -5.87
C LEU A 19 -18.92 5.54 -6.50
N LEU A 20 -18.19 5.59 -7.61
CA LEU A 20 -17.89 6.84 -8.32
C LEU A 20 -19.16 7.50 -8.85
N ASP A 21 -20.10 6.71 -9.38
CA ASP A 21 -21.43 7.21 -9.78
C ASP A 21 -22.21 7.73 -8.57
N PHE A 22 -22.23 6.98 -7.46
CA PHE A 22 -22.97 7.35 -6.25
C PHE A 22 -22.50 8.68 -5.64
N ILE A 23 -21.19 8.93 -5.64
CA ILE A 23 -20.62 10.20 -5.15
C ILE A 23 -20.65 11.31 -6.20
N ASN A 24 -21.19 11.05 -7.40
CA ASN A 24 -21.16 11.95 -8.56
C ASN A 24 -19.75 12.50 -8.81
N PHE A 25 -18.75 11.62 -8.86
CA PHE A 25 -17.35 12.04 -9.01
C PHE A 25 -17.14 12.81 -10.31
N ASP A 26 -16.64 14.04 -10.20
CA ASP A 26 -16.28 14.88 -11.35
C ASP A 26 -14.75 15.08 -11.42
N PRO A 27 -14.04 14.44 -12.38
CA PRO A 27 -12.60 14.58 -12.53
C PRO A 27 -12.15 16.00 -12.92
N ALA A 28 -13.06 16.92 -13.26
CA ALA A 28 -12.70 18.32 -13.51
C ALA A 28 -12.48 19.12 -12.21
N VAL A 29 -13.06 18.68 -11.08
CA VAL A 29 -13.06 19.45 -9.83
C VAL A 29 -12.75 18.64 -8.58
N ASP A 30 -12.84 17.31 -8.63
CA ASP A 30 -12.66 16.42 -7.49
C ASP A 30 -11.40 15.56 -7.64
N HIS A 31 -10.91 15.09 -6.48
CA HIS A 31 -9.74 14.22 -6.41
C HIS A 31 -10.06 12.91 -5.69
N LEU A 32 -9.40 11.83 -6.13
CA LEU A 32 -9.48 10.51 -5.50
C LEU A 32 -8.18 10.15 -4.82
N TRP A 33 -8.28 9.61 -3.61
CA TRP A 33 -7.15 9.07 -2.85
C TRP A 33 -7.38 7.58 -2.64
N PHE A 34 -6.48 6.73 -3.14
CA PHE A 34 -6.57 5.29 -2.97
C PHE A 34 -5.53 4.78 -1.97
N CYS A 35 -6.00 4.02 -0.98
CA CYS A 35 -5.13 3.41 0.04
C CYS A 35 -4.26 2.27 -0.48
N GLY A 36 -4.38 1.88 -1.75
CA GLY A 36 -3.64 0.75 -2.34
C GLY A 36 -4.44 -0.54 -2.35
N ASP A 37 -3.75 -1.65 -2.63
CA ASP A 37 -4.36 -2.95 -2.95
C ASP A 37 -5.46 -2.77 -4.00
N LEU A 38 -5.07 -2.21 -5.14
CA LEU A 38 -5.98 -1.97 -6.27
C LEU A 38 -6.39 -3.26 -6.96
N VAL A 39 -5.56 -4.30 -6.85
CA VAL A 39 -5.68 -5.57 -7.54
C VAL A 39 -5.89 -6.72 -6.58
N ASN A 40 -6.20 -7.89 -7.16
CA ASN A 40 -6.36 -9.19 -6.54
C ASN A 40 -7.70 -9.38 -5.81
N ARG A 41 -8.23 -10.62 -5.78
CA ARG A 41 -9.46 -11.08 -5.11
C ARG A 41 -10.80 -10.77 -5.82
N GLY A 42 -11.02 -9.56 -6.31
CA GLY A 42 -12.30 -9.14 -6.90
C GLY A 42 -12.57 -9.63 -8.33
N GLY A 43 -11.55 -10.18 -9.02
CA GLY A 43 -11.73 -10.85 -10.32
C GLY A 43 -11.64 -9.95 -11.56
N GLU A 44 -11.64 -8.63 -11.36
CA GLU A 44 -11.55 -7.61 -12.40
C GLU A 44 -10.38 -6.62 -12.16
N SER A 45 -9.21 -7.16 -11.80
CA SER A 45 -7.99 -6.37 -11.55
C SER A 45 -7.56 -5.55 -12.76
N LEU A 46 -7.67 -6.11 -13.98
CA LEU A 46 -7.28 -5.39 -15.21
C LEU A 46 -8.18 -4.17 -15.47
N GLN A 47 -9.50 -4.35 -15.35
CA GLN A 47 -10.48 -3.27 -15.51
C GLN A 47 -10.29 -2.20 -14.43
N THR A 48 -10.05 -2.62 -13.19
CA THR A 48 -9.76 -1.72 -12.07
C THR A 48 -8.53 -0.87 -12.35
N LEU A 49 -7.42 -1.48 -12.77
CA LEU A 49 -6.20 -0.74 -13.13
C LEU A 49 -6.44 0.22 -14.29
N ARG A 50 -7.16 -0.20 -15.34
CA ARG A 50 -7.47 0.66 -16.49
C ARG A 50 -8.33 1.86 -16.10
N LEU A 51 -9.35 1.67 -15.27
CA LEU A 51 -10.20 2.75 -14.76
C LEU A 51 -9.37 3.78 -13.99
N ILE A 52 -8.61 3.32 -12.99
CA ILE A 52 -7.83 4.23 -12.14
C ILE A 52 -6.71 4.88 -12.96
N HIS A 53 -6.08 4.15 -13.89
CA HIS A 53 -5.10 4.71 -14.81
C HIS A 53 -5.71 5.80 -15.70
N ASN A 54 -6.95 5.66 -16.18
CA ASN A 54 -7.61 6.70 -16.97
C ASN A 54 -7.87 7.97 -16.16
N LEU A 55 -8.08 7.84 -14.85
CA LEU A 55 -8.29 8.95 -13.91
C LEU A 55 -6.99 9.49 -13.28
N ARG A 56 -5.82 8.97 -13.67
CA ARG A 56 -4.53 9.15 -12.98
C ARG A 56 -4.13 10.60 -12.69
N GLU A 57 -4.54 11.57 -13.51
CA GLU A 57 -4.21 12.99 -13.30
C GLU A 57 -4.93 13.58 -12.07
N ASN A 58 -6.04 12.96 -11.64
CA ASN A 58 -6.87 13.41 -10.53
C ASN A 58 -6.81 12.46 -9.33
N CYS A 59 -5.84 11.53 -9.34
CA CYS A 59 -5.72 10.49 -8.32
C CYS A 59 -4.38 10.55 -7.58
N VAL A 60 -4.43 10.29 -6.28
CA VAL A 60 -3.27 9.96 -5.46
C VAL A 60 -3.39 8.51 -5.03
N ILE A 61 -2.32 7.74 -5.16
CA ILE A 61 -2.30 6.32 -4.82
C ILE A 61 -1.12 6.06 -3.89
N THR A 62 -1.38 5.29 -2.82
CA THR A 62 -0.32 4.61 -2.08
C THR A 62 -0.29 3.13 -2.42
N LEU A 63 0.88 2.55 -2.63
CA LEU A 63 1.05 1.14 -2.97
C LEU A 63 0.76 0.23 -1.78
N GLY A 64 -0.06 -0.79 -2.03
CA GLY A 64 -0.33 -1.88 -1.10
C GLY A 64 0.53 -3.12 -1.34
N ASN A 65 0.35 -4.14 -0.49
CA ASN A 65 1.11 -5.38 -0.61
C ASN A 65 0.73 -6.19 -1.86
N HIS A 66 -0.53 -6.18 -2.27
CA HIS A 66 -0.99 -6.89 -3.46
C HIS A 66 -0.51 -6.19 -4.74
N ASP A 67 -0.43 -4.87 -4.74
CA ASP A 67 0.14 -4.09 -5.85
C ASP A 67 1.62 -4.43 -6.06
N LEU A 68 2.42 -4.40 -4.98
CA LEU A 68 3.83 -4.79 -5.02
C LEU A 68 4.01 -6.28 -5.38
N SER A 69 3.05 -7.14 -5.02
CA SER A 69 3.08 -8.56 -5.36
C SER A 69 2.90 -8.78 -6.85
N LEU A 70 1.96 -8.06 -7.46
CA LEU A 70 1.76 -8.06 -8.91
C LEU A 70 3.01 -7.60 -9.64
N LEU A 71 3.62 -6.49 -9.21
CA LEU A 71 4.87 -5.98 -9.79
C LEU A 71 6.01 -7.01 -9.70
N ALA A 72 6.17 -7.68 -8.56
CA ALA A 72 7.22 -8.68 -8.42
C ALA A 72 6.98 -9.95 -9.23
N VAL A 73 5.72 -10.32 -9.43
CA VAL A 73 5.35 -11.43 -10.31
C VAL A 73 5.62 -11.10 -11.77
N ALA A 74 5.40 -9.85 -12.19
CA ALA A 74 5.66 -9.40 -13.56
C ALA A 74 7.14 -9.55 -13.98
N GLU A 75 8.08 -9.56 -13.03
CA GLU A 75 9.51 -9.77 -13.26
C GLU A 75 9.93 -11.25 -13.34
N ARG A 76 9.01 -12.20 -13.14
CA ARG A 76 9.29 -13.63 -13.21
C ARG A 76 9.22 -14.14 -14.66
N PRO A 77 9.81 -15.30 -14.99
CA PRO A 77 9.58 -15.93 -16.29
C PRO A 77 8.10 -16.16 -16.57
N GLU A 78 7.71 -16.11 -17.83
CA GLU A 78 6.32 -16.23 -18.27
C GLU A 78 5.64 -17.52 -17.76
N GLN A 79 6.38 -18.64 -17.72
CA GLN A 79 5.85 -19.91 -17.19
C GLN A 79 5.45 -19.81 -15.72
N ALA A 80 6.13 -18.96 -14.94
CA ALA A 80 5.76 -18.69 -13.55
C ALA A 80 4.58 -17.71 -13.46
N GLN A 81 4.51 -16.72 -14.36
CA GLN A 81 3.36 -15.79 -14.46
C GLN A 81 2.06 -16.54 -14.80
N ALA A 82 2.13 -17.57 -15.65
CA ALA A 82 0.98 -18.39 -16.05
C ALA A 82 0.40 -19.26 -14.91
N ARG A 83 1.14 -19.47 -13.81
CA ARG A 83 0.72 -20.27 -12.65
C ARG A 83 0.03 -19.44 -11.56
N ILE A 84 -0.02 -18.13 -11.71
CA ILE A 84 -0.64 -17.23 -10.76
C ILE A 84 -2.17 -17.26 -10.97
N ASN A 85 -2.93 -16.72 -10.01
CA ASN A 85 -4.38 -16.73 -10.09
C ASN A 85 -4.90 -16.10 -11.41
N PRO A 86 -6.05 -16.56 -11.94
CA PRO A 86 -6.55 -16.13 -13.24
C PRO A 86 -6.79 -14.61 -13.38
N ASP A 87 -7.17 -13.94 -12.29
CA ASP A 87 -7.41 -12.49 -12.28
C ASP A 87 -6.12 -11.70 -12.58
N LEU A 88 -5.05 -11.95 -11.82
CA LEU A 88 -3.77 -11.30 -12.05
C LEU A 88 -3.14 -11.67 -13.40
N ARG A 89 -3.39 -12.89 -13.90
CA ARG A 89 -2.96 -13.28 -15.25
C ARG A 89 -3.56 -12.37 -16.32
N LYS A 90 -4.81 -11.92 -16.19
CA LYS A 90 -5.40 -10.97 -17.16
C LYS A 90 -4.55 -9.70 -17.23
N VAL A 91 -4.05 -9.19 -16.11
CA VAL A 91 -3.15 -8.03 -16.08
C VAL A 91 -1.80 -8.36 -16.72
N LEU A 92 -1.20 -9.48 -16.35
CA LEU A 92 0.13 -9.89 -16.81
C LEU A 92 0.17 -10.23 -18.29
N PHE A 93 -0.94 -10.57 -18.94
CA PHE A 93 -0.98 -10.93 -20.36
C PHE A 93 -1.78 -9.93 -21.20
N ALA A 94 -2.18 -8.80 -20.62
CA ALA A 94 -2.84 -7.73 -21.36
C ALA A 94 -1.88 -7.04 -22.34
N GLU A 95 -2.41 -6.56 -23.46
CA GLU A 95 -1.65 -5.81 -24.46
C GLU A 95 -1.03 -4.53 -23.88
N ASP A 96 -1.75 -3.85 -22.99
CA ASP A 96 -1.35 -2.62 -22.30
C ASP A 96 -0.62 -2.89 -20.97
N ARG A 97 -0.23 -4.15 -20.67
CA ARG A 97 0.42 -4.52 -19.40
C ARG A 97 1.60 -3.61 -19.06
N LYS A 98 2.41 -3.25 -20.06
CA LYS A 98 3.63 -2.49 -19.85
C LYS A 98 3.30 -1.10 -19.34
N VAL A 99 2.29 -0.45 -19.95
CA VAL A 99 1.82 0.88 -19.54
C VAL A 99 1.30 0.84 -18.11
N LEU A 100 0.42 -0.11 -17.80
CA LEU A 100 -0.20 -0.23 -16.48
C LEU A 100 0.82 -0.54 -15.37
N LEU A 101 1.72 -1.50 -15.61
CA LEU A 101 2.72 -1.90 -14.61
C LEU A 101 3.81 -0.83 -14.42
N ASP A 102 4.26 -0.18 -15.50
CA ASP A 102 5.20 0.95 -15.41
C ASP A 102 4.58 2.13 -14.67
N TRP A 103 3.30 2.40 -14.87
CA TRP A 103 2.56 3.42 -14.12
C TRP A 103 2.40 3.03 -12.66
N LEU A 104 1.95 1.81 -12.36
CA LEU A 104 1.71 1.33 -10.99
C LEU A 104 3.00 1.40 -10.15
N ARG A 105 4.15 1.01 -10.72
CA ARG A 105 5.45 1.08 -10.04
C ARG A 105 5.86 2.50 -9.62
N ARG A 106 5.32 3.54 -10.28
CA ARG A 106 5.66 4.95 -10.02
C ARG A 106 4.80 5.58 -8.92
N GLN A 107 3.85 4.83 -8.34
CA GLN A 107 2.98 5.33 -7.29
C GLN A 107 3.72 5.48 -5.95
N LYS A 108 3.14 6.26 -5.04
CA LYS A 108 3.74 6.59 -3.74
C LYS A 108 3.60 5.42 -2.77
N LEU A 109 4.34 5.43 -1.68
CA LEU A 109 4.04 4.63 -0.47
C LEU A 109 3.42 5.49 0.63
N LEU A 110 3.65 6.80 0.59
CA LEU A 110 3.05 7.75 1.50
C LEU A 110 2.75 9.05 0.74
N HIS A 111 1.54 9.57 0.93
CA HIS A 111 1.20 10.92 0.52
C HIS A 111 0.84 11.73 1.76
N HIS A 112 1.41 12.93 1.88
CA HIS A 112 1.05 13.88 2.93
C HIS A 112 0.57 15.16 2.28
N ASP A 113 -0.62 15.60 2.67
CA ASP A 113 -1.21 16.87 2.27
C ASP A 113 -1.15 17.83 3.47
N PRO A 114 -0.23 18.81 3.45
CA PRO A 114 -0.10 19.78 4.54
C PRO A 114 -1.28 20.75 4.60
N ALA A 115 -1.98 21.03 3.49
CA ALA A 115 -3.09 21.97 3.47
C ALA A 115 -4.30 21.42 4.24
N ASN A 116 -4.58 20.13 4.06
CA ASN A 116 -5.68 19.45 4.76
C ASN A 116 -5.22 18.72 6.04
N GLY A 117 -3.92 18.58 6.28
CA GLY A 117 -3.35 17.93 7.48
C GLY A 117 -3.53 16.41 7.51
N TYR A 118 -3.74 15.78 6.34
CA TYR A 118 -3.93 14.33 6.21
C TYR A 118 -2.70 13.64 5.62
N THR A 119 -2.52 12.38 6.00
CA THR A 119 -1.50 11.49 5.46
C THR A 119 -2.16 10.19 5.02
N LEU A 120 -2.00 9.84 3.75
CA LEU A 120 -2.44 8.59 3.16
C LEU A 120 -1.28 7.60 3.18
N ILE A 121 -1.54 6.38 3.67
CA ILE A 121 -0.64 5.21 3.64
C ILE A 121 -1.48 3.95 3.48
N HIS A 122 -0.87 2.83 3.09
CA HIS A 122 -1.61 1.56 3.00
C HIS A 122 -1.86 0.92 4.37
N ALA A 123 -0.81 0.56 5.12
CA ALA A 123 -0.93 -0.19 6.38
C ALA A 123 -0.71 0.67 7.63
N GLY A 124 0.52 1.11 7.92
CA GLY A 124 0.82 1.82 9.15
C GLY A 124 2.22 2.43 9.20
N LEU A 125 2.56 3.01 10.35
CA LEU A 125 3.87 3.60 10.62
C LEU A 125 4.54 2.94 11.84
N ALA A 126 5.86 2.75 11.78
CA ALA A 126 6.60 2.23 12.93
C ALA A 126 6.35 3.08 14.19
N PRO A 127 6.37 2.49 15.41
CA PRO A 127 6.19 3.24 16.66
C PRO A 127 7.18 4.41 16.82
N GLN A 128 8.40 4.23 16.34
CA GLN A 128 9.50 5.20 16.39
C GLN A 128 9.46 6.24 15.25
N TRP A 129 8.48 6.18 14.34
CA TRP A 129 8.40 7.09 13.20
C TRP A 129 7.44 8.25 13.46
N GLY A 130 8.00 9.46 13.47
CA GLY A 130 7.26 10.68 13.14
C GLY A 130 7.11 10.86 11.62
N LEU A 131 6.29 11.83 11.21
CA LEU A 131 5.95 12.08 9.80
C LEU A 131 7.19 12.27 8.90
N LYS A 132 8.17 13.07 9.34
CA LYS A 132 9.41 13.31 8.56
C LYS A 132 10.19 12.02 8.28
N GLN A 133 10.27 11.12 9.26
CA GLN A 133 10.96 9.84 9.07
C GLN A 133 10.17 8.92 8.15
N ALA A 134 8.84 8.88 8.28
CA ALA A 134 7.98 8.13 7.37
C ALA A 134 8.13 8.61 5.92
N GLN A 135 8.06 9.91 5.67
CA GLN A 135 8.27 10.50 4.34
C GLN A 135 9.65 10.14 3.77
N ARG A 136 10.72 10.25 4.57
CA ARG A 136 12.07 9.86 4.14
C ARG A 136 12.16 8.37 3.77
N SER A 137 11.56 7.49 4.59
CA SER A 137 11.54 6.04 4.32
C SER A 137 10.74 5.73 3.06
N ALA A 138 9.59 6.38 2.85
CA ALA A 138 8.78 6.22 1.64
C ALA A 138 9.55 6.66 0.39
N SER A 139 10.12 7.86 0.39
CA SER A 139 10.91 8.37 -0.75
C SER A 139 12.14 7.53 -1.06
N GLU A 140 12.76 6.90 -0.05
CA GLU A 140 13.86 5.96 -0.27
C GLU A 140 13.41 4.75 -1.08
N VAL A 141 12.29 4.13 -0.70
CA VAL A 141 11.72 2.99 -1.43
C VAL A 141 11.21 3.40 -2.81
N GLU A 142 10.49 4.52 -2.92
CA GLU A 142 9.97 5.04 -4.19
C GLU A 142 11.09 5.28 -5.20
N ARG A 143 12.25 5.81 -4.77
CA ARG A 143 13.42 5.96 -5.66
C ARG A 143 13.98 4.64 -6.14
N GLU A 144 14.03 3.61 -5.30
CA GLU A 144 14.45 2.26 -5.72
C GLU A 144 13.45 1.63 -6.69
N LEU A 145 12.15 1.86 -6.46
CA LEU A 145 11.10 1.42 -7.39
C LEU A 145 11.20 2.14 -8.73
N LEU A 146 11.52 3.43 -8.77
CA LEU A 146 11.69 4.21 -10.00
C LEU A 146 13.00 3.88 -10.73
N GLY A 147 14.05 3.52 -10.00
CA GLY A 147 15.40 3.35 -10.51
C GLY A 147 15.58 2.15 -11.45
N PRO A 148 16.72 2.11 -12.18
CA PRO A 148 16.98 1.07 -13.17
C PRO A 148 17.17 -0.33 -12.56
N ARG A 149 17.37 -0.43 -11.24
CA ARG A 149 17.60 -1.69 -10.51
C ARG A 149 16.36 -2.20 -9.77
N TYR A 150 15.16 -1.67 -10.05
CA TYR A 150 13.93 -2.07 -9.37
C TYR A 150 13.66 -3.58 -9.46
N GLN A 151 14.06 -4.23 -10.55
CA GLN A 151 13.91 -5.69 -10.74
C GLN A 151 14.65 -6.49 -9.66
N ARG A 152 15.79 -5.98 -9.18
CA ARG A 152 16.49 -6.57 -8.03
C ARG A 152 15.63 -6.40 -6.78
N LEU A 153 15.11 -5.21 -6.51
CA LEU A 153 14.20 -5.01 -5.37
C LEU A 153 13.00 -5.96 -5.44
N MET A 154 12.36 -6.13 -6.60
CA MET A 154 11.21 -7.02 -6.78
C MET A 154 11.50 -8.48 -6.37
N LYS A 155 12.68 -9.01 -6.67
CA LYS A 155 13.10 -10.35 -6.25
C LYS A 155 13.30 -10.47 -4.74
N TYR A 156 13.66 -9.38 -4.09
CA TYR A 156 13.92 -9.32 -2.64
C TYR A 156 12.75 -8.73 -1.85
N LEU A 157 11.65 -8.33 -2.48
CA LEU A 157 10.61 -7.54 -1.82
C LEU A 157 9.88 -8.32 -0.73
N PHE A 158 9.66 -9.62 -0.96
CA PHE A 158 8.91 -10.48 -0.06
C PHE A 158 9.83 -11.22 0.91
N GLY A 159 9.54 -11.05 2.20
CA GLY A 159 10.23 -11.69 3.29
C GLY A 159 9.86 -11.05 4.62
N ASN A 160 10.00 -11.82 5.70
CA ASN A 160 9.71 -11.36 7.06
C ASN A 160 10.97 -10.91 7.81
N VAL A 161 12.13 -10.91 7.14
CA VAL A 161 13.43 -10.52 7.70
C VAL A 161 13.98 -9.31 6.93
N PRO A 162 14.39 -8.23 7.62
CA PRO A 162 14.33 -8.05 9.08
C PRO A 162 12.89 -7.78 9.57
N PRO A 163 12.55 -8.19 10.81
CA PRO A 163 11.19 -8.07 11.35
C PRO A 163 10.86 -6.64 11.83
N ALA A 164 11.86 -5.77 11.96
CA ALA A 164 11.72 -4.38 12.39
C ALA A 164 12.62 -3.47 11.55
N TRP A 165 12.27 -2.18 11.48
CA TRP A 165 13.14 -1.16 10.93
C TRP A 165 14.03 -0.54 12.02
N HIS A 166 15.31 -0.36 11.72
CA HIS A 166 16.26 0.33 12.60
C HIS A 166 17.13 1.30 11.78
N PRO A 167 17.54 2.47 12.30
CA PRO A 167 18.33 3.46 11.55
C PRO A 167 19.68 2.93 11.03
N ARG A 168 20.20 1.86 11.63
CA ARG A 168 21.44 1.18 11.19
C ARG A 168 21.26 0.21 10.02
N LEU A 169 20.03 -0.16 9.66
CA LEU A 169 19.79 -0.98 8.45
C LEU A 169 20.32 -0.24 7.21
N ARG A 170 20.78 -1.01 6.22
CA ARG A 170 21.33 -0.51 4.95
C ARG A 170 20.82 -1.36 3.79
N GLY A 171 20.90 -0.81 2.59
CA GLY A 171 20.57 -1.52 1.35
C GLY A 171 19.16 -2.12 1.34
N LEU A 172 19.03 -3.31 0.74
CA LEU A 172 17.74 -3.95 0.52
C LEU A 172 17.01 -4.33 1.82
N ASP A 173 17.71 -4.61 2.92
CA ASP A 173 17.08 -4.92 4.20
C ASP A 173 16.34 -3.70 4.77
N ARG A 174 16.93 -2.51 4.64
CA ARG A 174 16.29 -1.25 5.03
C ARG A 174 15.06 -0.95 4.19
N VAL A 175 15.16 -1.16 2.88
CA VAL A 175 14.07 -0.95 1.93
C VAL A 175 12.93 -1.94 2.21
N ARG A 176 13.22 -3.24 2.37
CA ARG A 176 12.24 -4.27 2.71
C ARG A 176 11.56 -4.00 4.06
N ALA A 177 12.32 -3.63 5.09
CA ALA A 177 11.75 -3.27 6.39
C ALA A 177 10.73 -2.12 6.26
N SER A 178 11.07 -1.11 5.45
CA SER A 178 10.19 0.04 5.20
C SER A 178 8.94 -0.39 4.43
N ILE A 179 9.08 -1.22 3.38
CA ILE A 179 7.95 -1.80 2.64
C ILE A 179 7.03 -2.59 3.57
N ASN A 180 7.58 -3.44 4.43
CA ASN A 180 6.78 -4.24 5.36
C ASN A 180 5.96 -3.35 6.32
N ILE A 181 6.55 -2.25 6.81
CA ILE A 181 5.83 -1.28 7.65
C ILE A 181 4.68 -0.64 6.86
N PHE A 182 4.97 -0.10 5.68
CA PHE A 182 3.96 0.61 4.88
C PHE A 182 2.87 -0.29 4.33
N THR A 183 3.15 -1.57 4.08
CA THR A 183 2.24 -2.42 3.29
C THR A 183 1.67 -3.63 4.03
N ARG A 184 2.20 -4.00 5.22
CA ARG A 184 1.83 -5.28 5.86
C ARG A 184 1.57 -5.20 7.36
N MET A 185 1.87 -4.07 7.99
CA MET A 185 1.82 -3.96 9.44
C MET A 185 0.38 -3.84 9.95
N ARG A 186 0.04 -4.70 10.91
CA ARG A 186 -1.19 -4.61 11.72
C ARG A 186 -0.81 -4.45 13.18
N TYR A 187 -0.07 -5.45 13.67
CA TYR A 187 0.45 -5.51 15.03
C TYR A 187 1.96 -5.41 15.05
N CYS A 188 2.50 -4.84 16.13
CA CYS A 188 3.92 -4.87 16.45
C CYS A 188 4.15 -4.86 17.97
N ASP A 189 5.38 -5.16 18.39
CA ASP A 189 5.80 -4.91 19.78
C ASP A 189 6.31 -3.47 19.99
N VAL A 190 6.64 -3.15 21.25
CA VAL A 190 7.20 -1.84 21.66
C VAL A 190 8.53 -1.49 20.98
N HIS A 191 9.22 -2.46 20.39
CA HIS A 191 10.45 -2.25 19.62
C HIS A 191 10.20 -2.14 18.12
N GLY A 192 8.93 -2.23 17.69
CA GLY A 192 8.53 -2.15 16.29
C GLY A 192 8.79 -3.42 15.48
N ARG A 193 8.98 -4.60 16.11
CA ARG A 193 8.95 -5.86 15.34
C ARG A 193 7.51 -6.17 14.95
N ILE A 194 7.30 -6.31 13.65
CA ILE A 194 5.99 -6.63 13.08
C ILE A 194 5.65 -8.08 13.41
N ASP A 195 4.40 -8.28 13.84
CA ASP A 195 3.77 -9.58 13.85
C ASP A 195 3.07 -9.79 12.50
N PHE A 196 3.63 -10.69 11.69
CA PHE A 196 3.13 -10.98 10.34
C PHE A 196 2.00 -12.02 10.33
N ASP A 197 1.76 -12.71 11.44
CA ASP A 197 0.86 -13.85 11.53
C ASP A 197 -0.51 -13.42 12.05
N SER A 198 -0.55 -12.49 13.01
CA SER A 198 -1.77 -11.94 13.59
C SER A 198 -2.54 -11.06 12.60
N LYS A 199 -3.76 -11.48 12.23
CA LYS A 199 -4.66 -10.76 11.30
C LYS A 199 -6.04 -10.44 11.87
N GLY A 200 -6.31 -10.88 13.09
CA GLY A 200 -7.61 -10.72 13.76
C GLY A 200 -7.89 -9.29 14.22
N ARG A 201 -9.05 -9.11 14.87
CA ARG A 201 -9.47 -7.85 15.49
C ARG A 201 -8.61 -7.50 16.71
N PRO A 202 -8.43 -6.20 17.04
CA PRO A 202 -7.84 -5.83 18.32
C PRO A 202 -8.51 -6.57 19.48
N GLY A 203 -7.70 -7.11 20.37
CA GLY A 203 -8.11 -8.00 21.46
C GLY A 203 -7.81 -9.49 21.21
N THR A 204 -7.51 -9.91 19.97
CA THR A 204 -7.18 -11.32 19.66
C THR A 204 -5.67 -11.57 19.51
N GLN A 205 -4.84 -10.55 19.65
CA GLN A 205 -3.39 -10.67 19.46
C GLN A 205 -2.67 -11.27 20.68
N PRO A 206 -1.50 -11.90 20.49
CA PRO A 206 -0.67 -12.38 21.59
C PRO A 206 -0.25 -11.26 22.55
N ALA A 207 0.04 -11.62 23.81
CA ALA A 207 0.57 -10.68 24.80
C ALA A 207 1.85 -9.99 24.30
N GLY A 208 1.96 -8.68 24.56
CA GLY A 208 3.08 -7.85 24.10
C GLY A 208 2.98 -7.41 22.64
N ARG A 209 1.88 -7.74 21.94
CA ARG A 209 1.54 -7.18 20.62
C ARG A 209 0.45 -6.12 20.76
N TYR A 210 0.63 -5.04 20.01
CA TYR A 210 -0.25 -3.88 20.01
C TYR A 210 -0.61 -3.54 18.58
N PRO A 211 -1.83 -3.07 18.31
CA PRO A 211 -2.12 -2.36 17.07
C PRO A 211 -1.07 -1.26 16.85
N TRP A 212 -0.60 -1.09 15.62
CA TRP A 212 0.51 -0.18 15.32
C TRP A 212 0.27 1.29 15.73
N PHE A 213 -0.99 1.65 15.98
CA PHE A 213 -1.45 2.96 16.40
C PHE A 213 -1.71 3.09 17.92
N GLU A 214 -1.48 2.03 18.70
CA GLU A 214 -1.66 2.01 20.17
C GLU A 214 -0.44 1.45 20.91
N VAL A 215 0.73 1.43 20.26
CA VAL A 215 1.95 0.92 20.88
C VAL A 215 2.40 1.85 22.02
N PRO A 216 2.62 1.33 23.25
CA PRO A 216 3.12 2.15 24.35
C PRO A 216 4.42 2.86 24.00
N GLY A 217 4.48 4.17 24.27
CA GLY A 217 5.67 4.99 24.00
C GLY A 217 5.89 5.34 22.52
N MET A 218 4.92 5.09 21.62
CA MET A 218 5.04 5.52 20.23
C MET A 218 5.16 7.05 20.10
N VAL A 219 5.89 7.49 19.07
CA VAL A 219 6.04 8.90 18.75
C VAL A 219 4.68 9.49 18.36
N ARG A 220 4.32 10.62 18.99
CA ARG A 220 3.09 11.34 18.63
C ARG A 220 3.17 11.86 17.19
N ARG A 221 2.12 11.61 16.42
CA ARG A 221 2.02 11.98 15.01
C ARG A 221 1.11 13.20 14.89
N GLN A 222 1.63 14.30 14.37
CA GLN A 222 0.88 15.55 14.18
C GLN A 222 0.15 15.56 12.82
N THR A 223 -0.53 14.46 12.47
CA THR A 223 -1.28 14.34 11.22
C THR A 223 -2.37 13.29 11.37
N ARG A 224 -3.48 13.48 10.66
CA ARG A 224 -4.56 12.49 10.56
C ARG A 224 -4.17 11.45 9.52
N ILE A 225 -4.21 10.17 9.89
CA ILE A 225 -3.83 9.08 8.98
C ILE A 225 -5.08 8.46 8.37
N ILE A 226 -5.04 8.27 7.05
CA ILE A 226 -5.99 7.49 6.28
C ILE A 226 -5.26 6.25 5.78
N CYS A 227 -5.81 5.07 6.04
CA CYS A 227 -5.22 3.80 5.64
C CYS A 227 -6.26 2.72 5.34
N GLY A 228 -5.86 1.71 4.56
CA GLY A 228 -6.67 0.57 4.17
C GLY A 228 -5.76 -0.63 3.94
N HIS A 229 -5.96 -1.70 4.72
CA HIS A 229 -5.22 -2.97 4.66
C HIS A 229 -5.78 -4.00 5.66
N TRP A 230 -6.21 -3.51 6.83
CA TRP A 230 -6.60 -4.34 7.96
C TRP A 230 -8.11 -4.57 8.01
N SER A 231 -8.62 -5.38 7.09
CA SER A 231 -10.06 -5.71 7.01
C SER A 231 -10.66 -6.21 8.33
N GLY A 232 -9.88 -6.94 9.13
CA GLY A 232 -10.29 -7.39 10.47
C GLY A 232 -10.72 -6.25 11.41
N LEU A 233 -10.10 -5.06 11.29
CA LEU A 233 -10.41 -3.88 12.11
C LEU A 233 -11.78 -3.27 11.79
N GLY A 234 -12.29 -3.45 10.57
CA GLY A 234 -13.48 -2.75 10.08
C GLY A 234 -13.26 -1.24 9.88
N LEU A 235 -14.35 -0.48 9.78
CA LEU A 235 -14.26 0.99 9.77
C LEU A 235 -13.88 1.47 11.16
N PHE A 236 -12.69 2.05 11.27
CA PHE A 236 -12.17 2.59 12.52
C PHE A 236 -11.90 4.08 12.39
N ARG A 237 -12.37 4.85 13.38
CA ARG A 237 -12.16 6.28 13.51
C ARG A 237 -11.77 6.54 14.96
N GLY A 238 -10.48 6.69 15.22
CA GLY A 238 -9.99 6.88 16.57
C GLY A 238 -8.48 6.99 16.62
N LEU A 239 -7.99 8.22 16.70
CA LEU A 239 -6.65 8.60 17.13
C LEU A 239 -6.75 9.97 17.80
#